data_AF-A0A7J9IFT9-F1
#
_entry.id   AF-A0A7J9IFT9-F1
#
_cell.length_a   1.000
_cell.length_b   1.000
_cell.length_c   1.000
_cell.angle_alpha   90.00
_cell.angle_beta   90.00
_cell.angle_gamma   90.00
#
_symmetry.space_group_name_H-M   'P 1'
#
loop_
_entity.id
_entity.type
_entity.pdbx_description
1 polymer ?
#
loop_
_entity_poly.entity_id
_entity_poly.type
_entity_poly.pdbx_seq_one_letter_code
_entity_poly.pdbx_strand_id
1 'polypeptide(L)'
;MVPTIEEYIALLRCPRIQVDKVYSRAANVLTFTKKLAKITGMSEQWVTVRIKQKEENKCIPWKSLRDHILAHPNTKKKVDIFALSIYGLVIFPKALGHIDEAVIDLFDQLDRRVTPVPAILAETFRSLSACRRTATLRRDDITEERWMAIFQNLRDEDVEWKALWMVPDEILYRYGDFDWVPLFRIWGAIGYTPLLVLRQYRSRQFILATQGLVECEFSYRGNNYKGKIREMSNAWKQIHRMKRFTVGATTTLEYHGWRSKRINDNIPEPNHEKSQSIEEHLRVVPSELEIIKQDFEKRNAE
;
A
#
# COMPACT_ATOMS: atom_id res chain seq x y z
N MET A 1 -8.92 -10.41 -5.90
CA MET A 1 -7.74 -9.66 -6.39
C MET A 1 -7.19 -8.78 -5.29
N VAL A 2 -5.87 -8.69 -5.18
CA VAL A 2 -5.19 -7.81 -4.22
C VAL A 2 -4.67 -6.58 -4.97
N PRO A 3 -4.78 -5.36 -4.41
CA PRO A 3 -4.21 -4.15 -4.99
C PRO A 3 -2.70 -4.30 -5.26
N THR A 4 -2.24 -3.97 -6.47
CA THR A 4 -0.80 -3.98 -6.79
C THR A 4 -0.23 -2.61 -7.12
N ILE A 5 1.10 -2.48 -6.98
CA ILE A 5 1.79 -1.21 -7.25
C ILE A 5 1.68 -0.83 -8.73
N GLU A 6 1.75 -1.80 -9.63
CA GLU A 6 1.56 -1.63 -11.06
C GLU A 6 0.13 -1.19 -11.40
N GLU A 7 -0.88 -1.66 -10.65
CA GLU A 7 -2.30 -1.25 -10.85
C GLU A 7 -2.46 0.22 -10.53
N TYR A 8 -1.89 0.66 -9.41
CA TYR A 8 -1.96 2.05 -8.99
C TYR A 8 -1.12 2.97 -9.88
N ILE A 9 0.02 2.52 -10.39
CA ILE A 9 0.82 3.23 -11.41
C ILE A 9 -0.06 3.52 -12.65
N ALA A 10 -0.74 2.50 -13.16
CA ALA A 10 -1.59 2.62 -14.34
C ALA A 10 -2.83 3.50 -14.07
N LEU A 11 -3.56 3.26 -12.97
CA LEU A 11 -4.74 4.04 -12.59
C LEU A 11 -4.45 5.51 -12.37
N LEU A 12 -3.34 5.82 -11.68
CA LEU A 12 -2.93 7.18 -11.37
C LEU A 12 -2.13 7.82 -12.51
N ARG A 13 -1.98 7.14 -13.66
CA ARG A 13 -1.24 7.58 -14.85
C ARG A 13 0.16 8.09 -14.50
N CYS A 14 0.83 7.41 -13.57
CA CYS A 14 2.19 7.72 -13.16
C CYS A 14 3.16 6.88 -14.02
N PRO A 15 3.91 7.45 -14.96
CA PRO A 15 4.57 6.68 -16.03
C PRO A 15 5.70 5.76 -15.55
N ARG A 16 6.26 5.98 -14.35
CA ARG A 16 7.22 5.07 -13.67
C ARG A 16 7.49 5.57 -12.24
N ILE A 17 7.65 4.64 -11.30
CA ILE A 17 8.22 4.94 -9.99
C ILE A 17 9.73 5.05 -10.17
N GLN A 18 10.26 6.26 -10.03
CA GLN A 18 11.70 6.46 -9.92
C GLN A 18 12.05 6.52 -8.44
N VAL A 19 13.18 5.93 -8.09
CA VAL A 19 13.65 5.78 -6.71
C VAL A 19 13.75 7.13 -5.99
N ASP A 20 14.31 8.12 -6.67
CA ASP A 20 14.47 9.50 -6.20
C ASP A 20 13.14 10.25 -6.06
N LYS A 21 12.05 9.66 -6.55
CA LYS A 21 10.71 10.23 -6.59
C LYS A 21 9.72 9.47 -5.72
N VAL A 22 10.19 8.63 -4.80
CA VAL A 22 9.31 8.02 -3.80
C VAL A 22 9.12 8.99 -2.65
N TYR A 23 7.88 9.14 -2.19
CA TYR A 23 7.61 9.98 -1.03
C TYR A 23 8.41 9.47 0.18
N SER A 24 9.13 10.40 0.80
CA SER A 24 9.71 10.18 2.12
C SER A 24 9.43 11.39 2.99
N ARG A 25 9.12 11.14 4.26
CA ARG A 25 8.96 12.18 5.27
C ARG A 25 10.34 12.68 5.73
N ALA A 26 11.16 13.14 4.79
CA ALA A 26 12.39 13.84 5.10
C ALA A 26 12.07 15.26 5.63
N ALA A 27 13.06 15.90 6.28
CA ALA A 27 12.94 17.25 6.81
C ALA A 27 12.69 18.25 5.67
N ASN A 28 11.41 18.48 5.37
CA ASN A 28 11.00 19.33 4.28
C ASN A 28 11.21 20.80 4.69
N VAL A 29 11.87 21.59 3.84
CA VAL A 29 12.43 22.93 4.18
C VAL A 29 11.36 23.95 4.55
N LEU A 30 10.14 23.82 3.99
CA LEU A 30 9.03 24.72 4.25
C LEU A 30 8.22 24.26 5.46
N THR A 31 7.82 25.22 6.31
CA THR A 31 6.89 24.97 7.41
C THR A 31 5.50 24.61 6.87
N PHE A 32 4.69 23.95 7.69
CA PHE A 32 3.27 23.66 7.39
C PHE A 32 2.52 24.86 6.82
N THR A 33 2.65 26.01 7.49
CA THR A 33 2.02 27.27 7.08
C THR A 33 2.45 27.71 5.69
N LYS A 34 3.76 27.65 5.39
CA LYS A 34 4.32 28.04 4.08
C LYS A 34 3.84 27.14 2.95
N LYS A 35 3.80 25.82 3.17
CA LYS A 35 3.31 24.86 2.17
C LYS A 35 1.84 25.10 1.87
N LEU A 36 1.03 25.25 2.92
CA LEU A 36 -0.39 25.45 2.77
C LEU A 36 -0.71 26.82 2.14
N ALA A 37 0.03 27.86 2.48
CA ALA A 37 -0.03 29.17 1.81
C ALA A 37 0.30 29.05 0.32
N LYS A 38 1.37 28.34 -0.04
CA LYS A 38 1.74 28.06 -1.44
C LYS A 38 0.64 27.31 -2.19
N ILE A 39 0.09 26.24 -1.60
CA ILE A 39 -0.95 25.42 -2.23
C ILE A 39 -2.23 26.25 -2.43
N THR A 40 -2.69 26.92 -1.38
CA THR A 40 -3.94 27.70 -1.40
C THR A 40 -3.82 29.02 -2.16
N GLY A 41 -2.62 29.59 -2.30
CA GLY A 41 -2.44 30.94 -2.82
C GLY A 41 -2.72 32.05 -1.79
N MET A 42 -2.82 31.71 -0.51
CA MET A 42 -3.15 32.64 0.57
C MET A 42 -1.91 33.09 1.36
N SER A 43 -2.07 34.15 2.16
CA SER A 43 -1.01 34.60 3.06
C SER A 43 -0.79 33.61 4.21
N GLU A 44 0.44 33.56 4.73
CA GLU A 44 0.77 32.75 5.90
C GLU A 44 -0.08 33.12 7.14
N GLN A 45 -0.45 34.40 7.27
CA GLN A 45 -1.34 34.89 8.33
C GLN A 45 -2.74 34.30 8.20
N TRP A 46 -3.31 34.28 6.98
CA TRP A 46 -4.62 33.69 6.71
C TRP A 46 -4.65 32.20 7.10
N VAL A 47 -3.57 31.49 6.79
CA VAL A 47 -3.39 30.08 7.12
C VAL A 47 -3.27 29.91 8.64
N THR A 48 -2.38 30.64 9.30
CA THR A 48 -2.07 30.48 10.72
C THR A 48 -3.29 30.59 11.62
N VAL A 49 -4.20 31.53 11.33
CA VAL A 49 -5.44 31.72 12.09
C VAL A 49 -6.41 30.53 11.97
N ARG A 50 -6.28 29.70 10.92
CA ARG A 50 -7.18 28.58 10.60
C ARG A 50 -6.61 27.21 10.97
N ILE A 51 -5.31 27.15 11.27
CA ILE A 51 -4.67 25.92 11.72
C ILE A 51 -5.21 25.55 13.10
N LYS A 52 -5.54 24.28 13.28
CA LYS A 52 -5.89 23.71 14.58
C LYS A 52 -4.93 22.60 14.93
N GLN A 53 -4.67 22.44 16.22
CA GLN A 53 -4.04 21.23 16.74
C GLN A 53 -5.13 20.15 16.89
N LYS A 54 -4.91 18.97 16.30
CA LYS A 54 -5.76 17.79 16.49
C LYS A 54 -4.87 16.59 16.75
N GLU A 55 -5.15 15.87 17.84
CA GLU A 55 -4.23 14.88 18.38
C GLU A 55 -2.82 15.50 18.55
N GLU A 56 -1.82 14.95 17.88
CA GLU A 56 -0.42 15.39 17.95
C GLU A 56 0.02 16.25 16.76
N ASN A 57 -0.81 16.43 15.73
CA ASN A 57 -0.43 17.12 14.51
C ASN A 57 -1.21 18.41 14.29
N LYS A 58 -0.59 19.33 13.54
CA LYS A 58 -1.27 20.49 12.98
C LYS A 58 -2.17 20.03 11.84
N CYS A 59 -3.36 20.62 11.77
CA CYS A 59 -4.32 20.30 10.73
C CYS A 59 -5.08 21.56 10.29
N ILE A 60 -5.67 21.49 9.10
CA ILE A 60 -6.61 22.51 8.61
C ILE A 60 -8.02 21.90 8.49
N PRO A 61 -9.07 22.54 9.05
CA PRO A 61 -10.45 22.09 8.88
C PRO A 61 -10.89 22.19 7.41
N TRP A 62 -11.55 21.14 6.90
CA TRP A 62 -12.13 21.12 5.56
C TRP A 62 -13.08 22.28 5.32
N LYS A 63 -13.93 22.61 6.32
CA LYS A 63 -14.88 23.73 6.24
C LYS A 63 -14.18 25.04 5.82
N SER A 64 -13.02 25.32 6.41
CA SER A 64 -12.22 26.51 6.10
C SER A 64 -11.71 26.52 4.64
N LEU A 65 -11.34 25.36 4.11
CA LEU A 65 -10.87 25.22 2.73
C LEU A 65 -12.02 25.25 1.72
N ARG A 66 -13.14 24.60 2.02
CA ARG A 66 -14.34 24.55 1.18
C ARG A 66 -14.90 25.95 0.91
N ASP A 67 -15.12 26.71 1.98
CA ASP A 67 -15.67 28.06 1.87
C ASP A 67 -14.71 28.96 1.04
N HIS A 68 -13.40 28.69 1.13
CA HIS A 68 -12.39 29.37 0.33
C HIS A 68 -12.38 28.93 -1.15
N ILE A 69 -12.53 27.64 -1.47
CA ILE A 69 -12.63 27.15 -2.86
C ILE A 69 -13.73 27.90 -3.61
N LEU A 70 -14.89 28.09 -2.99
CA LEU A 70 -16.02 28.79 -3.62
C LEU A 70 -15.64 30.21 -4.02
N ALA A 71 -14.99 30.95 -3.11
CA ALA A 71 -14.61 32.34 -3.29
C ALA A 71 -13.29 32.57 -4.05
N HIS A 72 -12.48 31.54 -4.30
CA HIS A 72 -11.13 31.72 -4.86
C HIS A 72 -11.17 32.29 -6.30
N PRO A 73 -10.41 33.34 -6.66
CA PRO A 73 -10.44 33.89 -8.02
C PRO A 73 -9.72 33.00 -9.04
N ASN A 74 -8.66 32.30 -8.63
CA ASN A 74 -7.88 31.41 -9.48
C ASN A 74 -8.45 29.98 -9.53
N THR A 75 -8.92 29.54 -10.71
CA THR A 75 -9.48 28.19 -10.94
C THR A 75 -8.47 27.07 -10.69
N LYS A 76 -7.19 27.26 -11.04
CA LYS A 76 -6.15 26.24 -10.79
C LYS A 76 -6.00 25.99 -9.29
N LYS A 77 -6.00 27.06 -8.49
CA LYS A 77 -5.94 26.96 -7.03
C LYS A 77 -7.17 26.26 -6.43
N LYS A 78 -8.36 26.47 -7.00
CA LYS A 78 -9.55 25.69 -6.61
C LYS A 78 -9.33 24.18 -6.79
N VAL A 79 -8.80 23.78 -7.94
CA VAL A 79 -8.50 22.37 -8.25
C VAL A 79 -7.44 21.82 -7.29
N ASP A 80 -6.37 22.58 -7.03
CA ASP A 80 -5.31 22.17 -6.09
C ASP A 80 -5.87 21.93 -4.67
N ILE A 81 -6.69 22.86 -4.15
CA ILE A 81 -7.28 22.73 -2.80
C ILE A 81 -8.30 21.59 -2.76
N PHE A 82 -9.10 21.41 -3.82
CA PHE A 82 -10.04 20.30 -3.92
C PHE A 82 -9.32 18.94 -3.95
N ALA A 83 -8.26 18.83 -4.75
CA ALA A 83 -7.41 17.65 -4.80
C ALA A 83 -6.76 17.37 -3.44
N LEU A 84 -6.19 18.38 -2.78
CA LEU A 84 -5.67 18.26 -1.41
C LEU A 84 -6.73 17.71 -0.44
N SER A 85 -7.99 18.09 -0.63
CA SER A 85 -9.10 17.65 0.21
C SER A 85 -9.49 16.20 -0.05
N ILE A 86 -9.42 15.72 -1.29
CA ILE A 86 -9.54 14.28 -1.59
C ILE A 86 -8.42 13.50 -0.89
N TYR A 87 -7.18 13.99 -1.01
CA TYR A 87 -6.05 13.36 -0.35
C TYR A 87 -6.24 13.29 1.17
N GLY A 88 -6.64 14.39 1.82
CA GLY A 88 -6.72 14.46 3.28
C GLY A 88 -7.97 13.87 3.92
N LEU A 89 -9.09 13.83 3.20
CA LEU A 89 -10.37 13.40 3.76
C LEU A 89 -10.78 12.00 3.32
N VAL A 90 -10.32 11.56 2.14
CA VAL A 90 -10.75 10.28 1.54
C VAL A 90 -9.59 9.30 1.50
N ILE A 91 -8.45 9.70 0.93
CA ILE A 91 -7.33 8.77 0.72
C ILE A 91 -6.56 8.55 2.01
N PHE A 92 -6.25 9.63 2.73
CA PHE A 92 -5.44 9.63 3.94
C PHE A 92 -6.17 10.27 5.13
N PRO A 93 -7.34 9.76 5.53
CA PRO A 93 -8.09 10.32 6.65
C PRO A 93 -7.35 10.06 7.96
N LYS A 94 -7.04 11.14 8.70
CA LYS A 94 -6.45 11.07 10.04
C LYS A 94 -7.38 11.56 11.14
N ALA A 95 -7.98 12.72 10.92
CA ALA A 95 -8.92 13.33 11.83
C ALA A 95 -10.18 13.74 11.05
N LEU A 96 -11.35 13.39 11.56
CA LEU A 96 -12.61 13.61 10.87
C LEU A 96 -12.80 15.09 10.48
N GLY A 97 -12.99 15.34 9.18
CA GLY A 97 -13.20 16.68 8.63
C GLY A 97 -11.98 17.61 8.66
N HIS A 98 -10.77 17.08 8.89
CA HIS A 98 -9.53 17.85 8.95
C HIS A 98 -8.46 17.22 8.06
N ILE A 99 -7.58 18.05 7.50
CA ILE A 99 -6.45 17.63 6.68
C ILE A 99 -5.17 17.77 7.50
N ASP A 100 -4.44 16.66 7.66
CA ASP A 100 -3.23 16.55 8.47
C ASP A 100 -2.00 17.15 7.78
N GLU A 101 -1.04 17.65 8.57
CA GLU A 101 0.26 18.15 8.09
C GLU A 101 1.00 17.17 7.18
N ALA A 102 0.99 15.86 7.48
CA ALA A 102 1.68 14.88 6.65
C ALA A 102 1.06 14.76 5.24
N VAL A 103 -0.23 15.02 5.09
CA VAL A 103 -0.91 15.03 3.79
C VAL A 103 -0.49 16.26 2.98
N ILE A 104 -0.39 17.41 3.63
CA ILE A 104 0.10 18.65 2.99
C ILE A 104 1.57 18.49 2.58
N ASP A 105 2.38 17.81 3.39
CA ASP A 105 3.76 17.47 3.05
C ASP A 105 3.86 16.57 1.82
N LEU A 106 3.03 15.53 1.72
CA LEU A 106 2.94 14.69 0.53
C LEU A 106 2.51 15.51 -0.68
N PHE A 107 1.45 16.31 -0.54
CA PHE A 107 0.87 17.08 -1.65
C PHE A 107 1.86 18.10 -2.22
N ASP A 108 2.61 18.82 -1.37
CA ASP A 108 3.65 19.76 -1.82
C ASP A 108 4.80 19.05 -2.58
N GLN A 109 5.07 17.78 -2.26
CA GLN A 109 6.08 16.99 -2.97
C GLN A 109 5.59 16.49 -4.34
N LEU A 110 4.28 16.41 -4.59
CA LEU A 110 3.74 16.00 -5.90
C LEU A 110 4.18 16.95 -7.02
N ASP A 111 4.27 18.26 -6.74
CA ASP A 111 4.82 19.27 -7.66
C ASP A 111 6.26 18.95 -8.08
N ARG A 112 7.02 18.24 -7.23
CA ARG A 112 8.41 17.83 -7.46
C ARG A 112 8.51 16.46 -8.14
N ARG A 113 7.41 16.01 -8.76
CA ARG A 113 7.26 14.71 -9.44
C ARG A 113 7.42 13.51 -8.51
N VAL A 114 7.21 13.68 -7.20
CA VAL A 114 7.14 12.57 -6.26
C VAL A 114 5.87 11.77 -6.52
N THR A 115 5.99 10.45 -6.63
CA THR A 115 4.85 9.56 -6.83
C THR A 115 4.13 9.28 -5.50
N PRO A 116 2.80 9.45 -5.44
CA PRO A 116 2.02 9.07 -4.27
C PRO A 116 1.69 7.57 -4.25
N VAL A 117 1.96 6.82 -5.34
CA VAL A 117 1.51 5.43 -5.52
C VAL A 117 1.85 4.54 -4.32
N PRO A 118 3.11 4.48 -3.82
CA PRO A 118 3.45 3.63 -2.67
C PRO A 118 2.64 3.97 -1.42
N ALA A 119 2.42 5.27 -1.16
CA ALA A 119 1.68 5.73 0.00
C ALA A 119 0.19 5.38 -0.09
N ILE A 120 -0.43 5.58 -1.26
CA ILE A 120 -1.84 5.26 -1.49
C ILE A 120 -2.07 3.75 -1.39
N LEU A 121 -1.18 2.94 -2.00
CA LEU A 121 -1.27 1.49 -1.94
C LEU A 121 -1.15 0.99 -0.50
N ALA A 122 -0.16 1.49 0.25
CA ALA A 122 0.03 1.12 1.65
C ALA A 122 -1.19 1.51 2.53
N GLU A 123 -1.80 2.67 2.25
CA GLU A 123 -3.00 3.12 2.94
C GLU A 123 -4.24 2.28 2.58
N THR A 124 -4.31 1.77 1.35
CA THR A 124 -5.33 0.81 0.93
C THR A 124 -5.20 -0.50 1.71
N PHE A 125 -3.99 -1.07 1.79
CA PHE A 125 -3.73 -2.28 2.57
C PHE A 125 -4.11 -2.11 4.05
N ARG A 126 -3.75 -0.97 4.64
CA ARG A 126 -4.12 -0.63 6.01
C ARG A 126 -5.63 -0.58 6.20
N SER A 127 -6.33 0.11 5.30
CA SER A 127 -7.77 0.30 5.36
C SER A 127 -8.52 -1.02 5.21
N LEU A 128 -8.12 -1.85 4.23
CA LEU A 128 -8.67 -3.21 4.07
C LEU A 128 -8.41 -4.09 5.29
N SER A 129 -7.21 -4.01 5.88
CA SER A 129 -6.85 -4.76 7.08
C SER A 129 -7.68 -4.33 8.30
N ALA A 130 -7.95 -3.03 8.43
CA ALA A 130 -8.81 -2.48 9.46
C ALA A 130 -10.26 -2.95 9.26
N CYS A 131 -10.80 -2.82 8.03
CA CYS A 131 -12.14 -3.30 7.69
C CYS A 131 -12.29 -4.79 8.01
N ARG A 132 -11.31 -5.64 7.67
CA ARG A 132 -11.33 -7.07 8.02
C ARG A 132 -11.46 -7.30 9.52
N ARG A 133 -10.76 -6.52 10.35
CA ARG A 133 -10.81 -6.65 11.83
C ARG A 133 -12.13 -6.14 12.41
N THR A 134 -12.81 -5.20 11.75
CA THR A 134 -14.06 -4.58 12.22
C THR A 134 -15.32 -5.13 11.51
N ALA A 135 -15.16 -6.01 10.52
CA ALA A 135 -16.24 -6.56 9.67
C ALA A 135 -17.26 -7.43 10.43
N THR A 136 -17.13 -7.56 11.75
CA THR A 136 -18.16 -8.14 12.61
C THR A 136 -19.45 -7.31 12.68
N LEU A 137 -19.51 -6.07 12.16
CA LEU A 137 -20.61 -5.16 12.51
C LEU A 137 -21.65 -4.78 11.44
N ARG A 138 -21.49 -5.05 10.14
CA ARG A 138 -22.55 -4.75 9.14
C ARG A 138 -22.49 -5.69 7.94
N ARG A 139 -23.32 -6.73 7.97
CA ARG A 139 -23.71 -7.52 6.78
C ARG A 139 -25.12 -7.09 6.42
N ASP A 140 -25.26 -6.19 5.46
CA ASP A 140 -26.53 -6.04 4.75
C ASP A 140 -26.35 -6.49 3.30
N ASP A 141 -27.39 -7.18 2.82
CA ASP A 141 -27.78 -7.53 1.45
C ASP A 141 -27.45 -8.93 0.89
N ILE A 142 -26.65 -9.77 1.54
CA ILE A 142 -26.49 -11.19 1.12
C ILE A 142 -26.41 -12.10 2.36
N THR A 143 -27.32 -13.08 2.43
CA THR A 143 -27.32 -14.07 3.50
C THR A 143 -26.10 -14.99 3.39
N GLU A 144 -25.66 -15.55 4.52
CA GLU A 144 -24.50 -16.43 4.56
C GLU A 144 -24.66 -17.63 3.63
N GLU A 145 -25.87 -18.20 3.56
CA GLU A 145 -26.21 -19.34 2.73
C GLU A 145 -26.03 -19.03 1.25
N ARG A 146 -26.36 -17.79 0.83
CA ARG A 146 -26.18 -17.35 -0.56
C ARG A 146 -24.71 -17.16 -0.90
N TRP A 147 -23.90 -16.65 0.03
CA TRP A 147 -22.43 -16.61 -0.14
C TRP A 147 -21.82 -18.01 -0.23
N MET A 148 -22.24 -18.91 0.66
CA MET A 148 -21.78 -20.29 0.66
C MET A 148 -22.13 -21.01 -0.65
N ALA A 149 -23.35 -20.82 -1.14
CA ALA A 149 -23.77 -21.36 -2.43
C ALA A 149 -22.95 -20.80 -3.60
N ILE A 150 -22.62 -19.49 -3.60
CA ILE A 150 -21.76 -18.90 -4.61
C ILE A 150 -20.36 -19.52 -4.55
N PHE A 151 -19.73 -19.55 -3.37
CA PHE A 151 -18.36 -20.04 -3.22
C PHE A 151 -18.21 -21.54 -3.49
N GLN A 152 -19.20 -22.36 -3.15
CA GLN A 152 -19.18 -23.80 -3.42
C GLN A 152 -19.30 -24.13 -4.91
N ASN A 153 -19.94 -23.26 -5.70
CA ASN A 153 -20.15 -23.48 -7.13
C ASN A 153 -19.12 -22.74 -8.01
N LEU A 154 -18.23 -21.94 -7.44
CA LEU A 154 -17.16 -21.27 -8.20
C LEU A 154 -16.12 -22.28 -8.67
N ARG A 155 -15.85 -22.27 -9.98
CA ARG A 155 -14.75 -23.00 -10.61
C ARG A 155 -13.57 -22.06 -10.84
N ASP A 156 -12.37 -22.62 -11.03
CA ASP A 156 -11.16 -21.82 -11.27
C ASP A 156 -11.30 -20.89 -12.50
N GLU A 157 -12.05 -21.33 -13.52
CA GLU A 157 -12.36 -20.57 -14.73
C GLU A 157 -13.34 -19.41 -14.51
N ASP A 158 -14.15 -19.46 -13.45
CA ASP A 158 -15.11 -18.42 -13.12
C ASP A 158 -14.44 -17.22 -12.40
N VAL A 159 -13.17 -17.38 -11.99
CA VAL A 159 -12.41 -16.35 -11.27
C VAL A 159 -11.36 -15.72 -12.17
N GLU A 160 -11.64 -14.49 -12.61
CA GLU A 160 -10.64 -13.69 -13.28
C GLU A 160 -9.67 -13.07 -12.26
N TRP A 161 -8.44 -13.55 -12.25
CA TRP A 161 -7.40 -13.06 -11.34
C TRP A 161 -6.75 -11.74 -11.81
N LYS A 162 -7.08 -11.28 -13.02
CA LYS A 162 -6.38 -10.19 -13.70
C LYS A 162 -7.31 -9.01 -13.93
N ALA A 163 -6.82 -7.80 -13.68
CA ALA A 163 -7.44 -6.60 -14.25
C ALA A 163 -7.25 -6.58 -15.78
N LEU A 164 -8.33 -6.73 -16.56
CA LEU A 164 -8.27 -6.74 -18.04
C LEU A 164 -7.59 -5.50 -18.63
N TRP A 165 -7.76 -4.35 -17.99
CA TRP A 165 -7.17 -3.07 -18.37
C TRP A 165 -5.66 -2.95 -18.05
N MET A 166 -5.07 -4.00 -17.49
CA MET A 166 -3.73 -3.96 -16.91
C MET A 166 -2.82 -5.04 -17.53
N VAL A 167 -1.70 -4.61 -18.11
CA VAL A 167 -0.71 -5.50 -18.74
C VAL A 167 0.69 -5.03 -18.33
N PRO A 168 1.11 -5.20 -17.06
CA PRO A 168 2.45 -4.81 -16.68
C PRO A 168 3.47 -5.78 -17.28
N ASP A 169 4.45 -5.25 -18.02
CA ASP A 169 5.52 -6.06 -18.63
C ASP A 169 6.62 -6.42 -17.61
N GLU A 170 6.70 -5.65 -16.52
CA GLU A 170 7.62 -5.86 -15.42
C GLU A 170 6.87 -5.82 -14.09
N ILE A 171 7.30 -6.66 -13.14
CA ILE A 171 6.79 -6.70 -11.78
C ILE A 171 7.93 -6.31 -10.85
N LEU A 172 7.70 -5.30 -10.01
CA LEU A 172 8.58 -5.01 -8.88
C LEU A 172 8.46 -6.15 -7.88
N TYR A 173 9.56 -6.77 -7.44
CA TYR A 173 9.46 -7.96 -6.60
C TYR A 173 10.48 -8.10 -5.47
N ARG A 174 11.64 -7.44 -5.57
CA ARG A 174 12.71 -7.58 -4.58
C ARG A 174 13.37 -6.25 -4.24
N TYR A 175 13.82 -6.16 -2.99
CA TYR A 175 14.65 -5.10 -2.43
C TYR A 175 15.90 -5.72 -1.82
N GLY A 176 17.09 -5.36 -2.32
CA GLY A 176 18.34 -5.97 -1.83
C GLY A 176 18.23 -7.50 -1.87
N ASP A 177 18.44 -8.14 -0.73
CA ASP A 177 18.31 -9.61 -0.57
C ASP A 177 16.92 -10.07 -0.11
N PHE A 178 15.97 -9.14 0.08
CA PHE A 178 14.61 -9.43 0.55
C PHE A 178 13.60 -9.54 -0.60
N ASP A 179 12.83 -10.62 -0.62
CA ASP A 179 11.78 -10.89 -1.61
C ASP A 179 10.46 -10.12 -1.31
N TRP A 180 10.56 -8.98 -0.63
CA TRP A 180 9.49 -8.01 -0.36
C TRP A 180 10.04 -6.58 -0.45
N VAL A 181 9.15 -5.59 -0.65
CA VAL A 181 9.50 -4.18 -0.83
C VAL A 181 8.85 -3.33 0.27
N PRO A 182 9.58 -2.39 0.90
CA PRO A 182 9.02 -1.53 1.92
C PRO A 182 8.20 -0.38 1.29
N LEU A 183 6.89 -0.27 1.52
CA LEU A 183 6.10 0.88 1.05
C LEU A 183 6.12 2.01 2.09
N PHE A 184 6.59 3.19 1.67
CA PHE A 184 6.50 4.39 2.48
C PHE A 184 5.05 4.85 2.62
N ARG A 185 4.56 4.93 3.85
CA ARG A 185 3.31 5.58 4.23
C ARG A 185 3.59 7.03 4.61
N ILE A 186 2.54 7.84 4.68
CA ILE A 186 2.65 9.22 5.17
C ILE A 186 2.92 9.31 6.69
N TRP A 187 2.62 8.25 7.45
CA TRP A 187 2.89 8.16 8.89
C TRP A 187 3.81 7.00 9.29
N GLY A 188 4.45 6.32 8.35
CA GLY A 188 5.27 5.14 8.63
C GLY A 188 5.68 4.37 7.38
N ALA A 189 5.82 3.06 7.52
CA ALA A 189 6.07 2.13 6.43
C ALA A 189 5.34 0.80 6.68
N ILE A 190 5.15 0.02 5.62
CA ILE A 190 4.64 -1.35 5.69
C ILE A 190 5.37 -2.22 4.66
N GLY A 191 5.55 -3.50 4.97
CA GLY A 191 6.06 -4.47 4.01
C GLY A 191 5.01 -4.79 2.93
N TYR A 192 5.43 -4.78 1.67
CA TYR A 192 4.62 -5.16 0.52
C TYR A 192 5.30 -6.30 -0.20
N THR A 193 4.52 -7.32 -0.55
CA THR A 193 5.07 -8.56 -1.10
C THR A 193 4.42 -8.89 -2.43
N PRO A 194 4.91 -8.31 -3.54
CA PRO A 194 4.38 -8.50 -4.89
C PRO A 194 4.29 -9.96 -5.33
N LEU A 195 5.19 -10.81 -4.82
CA LEU A 195 5.25 -12.22 -5.18
C LEU A 195 4.09 -13.06 -4.58
N LEU A 196 3.32 -12.53 -3.62
CA LEU A 196 2.13 -13.19 -3.11
C LEU A 196 0.96 -13.20 -4.10
N VAL A 197 1.06 -12.41 -5.17
CA VAL A 197 -0.05 -12.15 -6.10
C VAL A 197 0.29 -12.48 -7.55
N LEU A 198 1.25 -13.38 -7.77
CA LEU A 198 1.73 -13.77 -9.10
C LEU A 198 0.63 -14.28 -10.02
N ARG A 199 -0.41 -14.93 -9.47
CA ARG A 199 -1.59 -15.34 -10.25
C ARG A 199 -2.27 -14.15 -10.94
N GLN A 200 -2.26 -12.96 -10.34
CA GLN A 200 -2.86 -11.77 -10.94
C GLN A 200 -2.10 -11.31 -12.19
N TYR A 201 -0.81 -11.64 -12.26
CA TYR A 201 0.04 -11.39 -13.42
C TYR A 201 0.05 -12.54 -14.42
N ARG A 202 -0.79 -13.58 -14.24
CA ARG A 202 -0.73 -14.84 -15.01
C ARG A 202 0.66 -15.47 -14.96
N SER A 203 1.31 -15.36 -13.81
CA SER A 203 2.56 -16.04 -13.50
C SER A 203 2.28 -17.23 -12.57
N ARG A 204 3.15 -18.23 -12.60
CA ARG A 204 3.06 -19.39 -11.70
C ARG A 204 3.23 -18.95 -10.25
N GLN A 205 2.31 -19.36 -9.38
CA GLN A 205 2.37 -19.03 -7.95
C GLN A 205 3.07 -20.12 -7.15
N PHE A 206 4.03 -19.71 -6.31
CA PHE A 206 4.82 -20.56 -5.43
C PHE A 206 4.76 -20.05 -3.98
N ILE A 207 5.30 -20.84 -3.04
CA ILE A 207 5.41 -20.47 -1.62
C ILE A 207 6.50 -19.42 -1.47
N LEU A 208 6.19 -18.31 -0.83
CA LEU A 208 7.16 -17.23 -0.70
C LEU A 208 7.79 -17.18 0.70
N ALA A 209 9.09 -16.91 0.76
CA ALA A 209 9.76 -16.54 1.99
C ALA A 209 9.32 -15.14 2.44
N THR A 210 8.62 -15.06 3.58
CA THR A 210 8.18 -13.79 4.18
C THR A 210 9.05 -13.36 5.36
N GLN A 211 10.28 -13.88 5.46
CA GLN A 211 11.21 -13.55 6.54
C GLN A 211 11.51 -12.04 6.54
N GLY A 212 11.51 -11.42 7.73
CA GLY A 212 11.76 -9.98 7.89
C GLY A 212 10.61 -9.06 7.48
N LEU A 213 9.49 -9.59 6.94
CA LEU A 213 8.36 -8.76 6.50
C LEU A 213 7.74 -7.94 7.65
N VAL A 214 7.68 -8.51 8.85
CA VAL A 214 7.15 -7.85 10.05
C VAL A 214 8.06 -6.69 10.50
N GLU A 215 9.37 -6.82 10.32
CA GLU A 215 10.36 -5.80 10.72
C GLU A 215 10.26 -4.53 9.85
N CYS A 216 9.62 -4.68 8.69
CA CYS A 216 9.37 -3.63 7.72
C CYS A 216 8.29 -2.62 8.17
N GLU A 217 7.40 -3.01 9.09
CA GLU A 217 6.34 -2.14 9.59
C GLU A 217 6.87 -1.25 10.73
N PHE A 218 6.79 0.06 10.54
CA PHE A 218 7.05 1.02 11.62
C PHE A 218 6.29 2.32 11.40
N SER A 219 6.17 3.12 12.46
CA SER A 219 5.63 4.47 12.38
C SER A 219 6.74 5.51 12.39
N TYR A 220 6.48 6.71 11.86
CA TYR A 220 7.40 7.86 11.98
C TYR A 220 7.40 8.48 13.38
N ARG A 221 7.38 7.63 14.41
CA ARG A 221 7.40 7.98 15.83
C ARG A 221 8.42 7.09 16.55
N GLY A 222 8.89 7.56 17.71
CA GLY A 222 9.85 6.85 18.54
C GLY A 222 11.31 7.09 18.16
N ASN A 223 12.22 6.43 18.87
CA ASN A 223 13.65 6.58 18.64
C ASN A 223 14.06 5.86 17.33
N ASN A 224 15.06 6.42 16.63
CA ASN A 224 15.66 5.83 15.43
C ASN A 224 14.79 5.72 14.15
N TYR A 225 13.58 6.28 14.08
CA TYR A 225 12.78 6.23 12.84
C TYR A 225 13.50 6.90 11.65
N LYS A 226 14.31 7.94 11.89
CA LYS A 226 15.12 8.59 10.85
C LYS A 226 16.16 7.64 10.25
N GLY A 227 16.73 6.76 11.08
CA GLY A 227 17.62 5.69 10.64
C GLY A 227 16.90 4.72 9.72
N LYS A 228 15.71 4.24 10.13
CA LYS A 228 14.86 3.36 9.31
C LYS A 228 14.41 4.01 7.99
N ILE A 229 14.06 5.30 7.99
CA ILE A 229 13.76 6.03 6.75
C ILE A 229 14.98 6.06 5.84
N ARG A 230 16.17 6.37 6.35
CA ARG A 230 17.40 6.42 5.55
C ARG A 230 17.73 5.05 4.96
N GLU A 231 17.61 4.00 5.77
CA GLU A 231 17.79 2.61 5.33
C GLU A 231 16.81 2.26 4.21
N MET A 232 15.52 2.54 4.38
CA MET A 232 14.52 2.36 3.32
C MET A 232 14.76 3.25 2.09
N SER A 233 15.18 4.51 2.25
CA SER A 233 15.45 5.37 1.09
C SER A 233 16.63 4.86 0.28
N ASN A 234 17.64 4.30 0.95
CA ASN A 234 18.73 3.61 0.28
C ASN A 234 18.27 2.28 -0.32
N ALA A 235 17.36 1.58 0.36
CA ALA A 235 16.75 0.34 -0.08
C ALA A 235 16.06 0.48 -1.43
N TRP A 236 15.27 1.54 -1.59
CA TRP A 236 14.58 1.84 -2.84
C TRP A 236 15.56 2.07 -4.00
N LYS A 237 16.85 2.39 -3.75
CA LYS A 237 17.88 2.48 -4.81
C LYS A 237 18.28 1.13 -5.39
N GLN A 238 17.98 0.03 -4.71
CA GLN A 238 18.32 -1.33 -5.09
C GLN A 238 17.06 -2.18 -5.36
N ILE A 239 16.08 -1.57 -6.06
CA ILE A 239 14.86 -2.28 -6.47
C ILE A 239 15.14 -3.20 -7.65
N HIS A 240 14.60 -4.41 -7.57
CA HIS A 240 14.69 -5.40 -8.63
C HIS A 240 13.31 -5.63 -9.24
N ARG A 241 13.31 -5.68 -10.58
CA ARG A 241 12.14 -5.95 -11.40
C ARG A 241 12.38 -7.20 -12.21
N MET A 242 11.32 -7.94 -12.46
CA MET A 242 11.34 -9.12 -13.30
C MET A 242 10.39 -8.93 -14.47
N LYS A 243 10.73 -9.48 -15.64
CA LYS A 243 9.79 -9.55 -16.75
C LYS A 243 8.61 -10.43 -16.35
N ARG A 244 7.40 -10.02 -16.75
CA ARG A 244 6.21 -10.86 -16.57
C ARG A 244 6.34 -12.10 -17.45
N PHE A 245 6.27 -13.27 -16.83
CA PHE A 245 6.26 -14.54 -17.55
C PHE A 245 4.85 -15.12 -17.58
N THR A 246 4.29 -15.29 -18.78
CA THR A 246 2.92 -15.80 -18.94
C THR A 246 2.96 -17.32 -19.06
N VAL A 247 2.83 -18.00 -17.93
CA VAL A 247 2.43 -19.41 -17.88
C VAL A 247 1.01 -19.35 -17.38
N GLY A 248 0.03 -19.90 -18.10
CA GLY A 248 -1.38 -19.87 -17.67
C GLY A 248 -1.51 -20.05 -16.15
N ALA A 249 -2.39 -19.28 -15.49
CA ALA A 249 -2.37 -19.05 -14.04
C ALA A 249 -2.39 -20.35 -13.23
N THR A 250 -1.20 -20.89 -12.94
CA THR A 250 -0.97 -22.20 -12.35
C THR A 250 -0.29 -22.04 -10.99
N THR A 251 -0.45 -23.04 -10.13
CA THR A 251 0.19 -23.10 -8.80
C THR A 251 1.21 -24.24 -8.77
N THR A 252 2.21 -24.16 -7.90
CA THR A 252 3.03 -25.34 -7.57
C THR A 252 2.25 -26.31 -6.67
N LEU A 253 2.65 -27.58 -6.63
CA LEU A 253 2.00 -28.59 -5.77
C LEU A 253 2.20 -28.25 -4.29
N GLU A 254 3.40 -27.80 -3.94
CA GLU A 254 3.77 -27.37 -2.59
C GLU A 254 2.91 -26.18 -2.17
N TYR A 255 2.64 -25.24 -3.08
CA TYR A 255 1.77 -24.09 -2.80
C TYR A 255 0.36 -24.54 -2.40
N HIS A 256 -0.19 -25.58 -3.04
CA HIS A 256 -1.50 -26.13 -2.66
C HIS A 256 -1.46 -26.70 -1.23
N GLY A 257 -0.43 -27.48 -0.91
CA GLY A 257 -0.22 -28.03 0.43
C GLY A 257 -0.05 -26.93 1.49
N TRP A 258 0.74 -25.91 1.20
CA TRP A 258 0.96 -24.76 2.08
C TRP A 258 -0.30 -23.92 2.29
N ARG A 259 -1.08 -23.66 1.23
CA ARG A 259 -2.36 -22.93 1.34
C ARG A 259 -3.37 -23.69 2.19
N SER A 260 -3.50 -24.99 1.98
CA SER A 260 -4.46 -25.84 2.70
C SER A 260 -4.22 -25.83 4.21
N LYS A 261 -2.95 -25.80 4.64
CA LYS A 261 -2.59 -25.68 6.07
C LYS A 261 -3.08 -24.37 6.69
N ARG A 262 -3.03 -23.24 5.97
CA ARG A 262 -3.41 -21.91 6.49
C ARG A 262 -4.91 -21.58 6.42
N ILE A 263 -5.68 -22.32 5.62
CA ILE A 263 -7.15 -22.12 5.57
C ILE A 263 -7.77 -22.42 6.93
N ASN A 264 -7.24 -23.42 7.64
CA ASN A 264 -7.69 -23.81 8.96
C ASN A 264 -7.37 -22.77 10.06
N ASP A 265 -6.39 -21.89 9.85
CA ASP A 265 -6.04 -20.82 10.81
C ASP A 265 -6.93 -19.57 10.69
N ASN A 266 -7.66 -19.42 9.58
CA ASN A 266 -8.51 -18.25 9.30
C ASN A 266 -10.01 -18.51 9.50
N ILE A 267 -10.39 -19.76 9.74
CA ILE A 267 -11.73 -20.12 10.21
C ILE A 267 -11.67 -20.00 11.73
N PRO A 268 -12.50 -19.18 12.39
CA PRO A 268 -12.65 -19.27 13.82
C PRO A 268 -13.30 -20.63 14.11
N GLU A 269 -12.50 -21.67 14.37
CA GLU A 269 -13.04 -22.85 15.03
C GLU A 269 -13.58 -22.41 16.40
N PRO A 270 -14.77 -22.87 16.81
CA PRO A 270 -15.28 -22.63 18.14
C PRO A 270 -14.31 -23.30 19.12
N ASN A 271 -13.57 -22.47 19.86
CA ASN A 271 -12.56 -22.83 20.86
C ASN A 271 -12.71 -24.24 21.45
N HIS A 272 -11.65 -25.04 21.37
CA HIS A 272 -11.09 -25.72 22.54
C HIS A 272 -9.59 -25.94 22.34
N GLU A 273 -8.80 -25.21 23.14
CA GLU A 273 -7.41 -25.48 23.53
C GLU A 273 -6.46 -26.03 22.46
N LYS A 274 -5.71 -25.12 21.81
CA LYS A 274 -4.27 -25.31 21.54
C LYS A 274 -3.62 -24.01 21.09
N SER A 275 -2.94 -23.37 22.03
CA SER A 275 -1.87 -22.42 21.78
C SER A 275 -0.66 -23.17 21.19
N GLN A 276 -0.68 -23.45 19.88
CA GLN A 276 0.55 -23.72 19.14
C GLN A 276 1.12 -22.38 18.67
N SER A 277 2.36 -22.10 19.06
CA SER A 277 3.02 -20.84 18.77
C SER A 277 3.26 -20.70 17.27
N ILE A 278 2.99 -19.49 16.77
CA ILE A 278 3.13 -19.06 15.36
C ILE A 278 4.54 -19.36 14.79
N GLU A 279 5.55 -19.58 15.64
CA GLU A 279 6.91 -19.96 15.26
C GLU A 279 7.03 -21.37 14.64
N GLU A 280 6.19 -22.34 14.99
CA GLU A 280 6.28 -23.69 14.41
C GLU A 280 5.81 -23.75 12.94
N HIS A 281 4.94 -22.82 12.52
CA HIS A 281 4.47 -22.73 11.13
C HIS A 281 5.43 -21.97 10.19
N LEU A 282 6.48 -21.35 10.75
CA LEU A 282 7.51 -20.62 10.01
C LEU A 282 8.75 -21.46 9.65
N ARG A 283 8.75 -22.78 9.89
CA ARG A 283 9.83 -23.66 9.42
C ARG A 283 9.85 -23.74 7.89
N VAL A 284 10.75 -22.95 7.32
CA VAL A 284 11.13 -22.83 5.91
C VAL A 284 11.47 -24.19 5.33
N VAL A 285 10.90 -24.53 4.17
CA VAL A 285 11.35 -25.62 3.29
C VAL A 285 12.23 -25.01 2.20
N PRO A 286 13.57 -25.19 2.21
CA PRO A 286 14.47 -24.43 1.33
C PRO A 286 14.71 -25.04 -0.08
N SER A 287 14.62 -26.35 -0.29
CA SER A 287 15.37 -26.95 -1.42
C SER A 287 14.78 -26.78 -2.83
N GLU A 288 13.46 -26.66 -3.01
CA GLU A 288 12.85 -26.47 -4.35
C GLU A 288 12.58 -24.98 -4.68
N LEU A 289 12.46 -24.15 -3.64
CA LEU A 289 12.29 -22.71 -3.78
C LEU A 289 13.55 -22.04 -4.34
N GLU A 290 14.73 -22.47 -3.89
CA GLU A 290 16.01 -22.01 -4.45
C GLU A 290 16.11 -22.34 -5.94
N ILE A 291 15.66 -23.54 -6.36
CA ILE A 291 15.73 -23.98 -7.76
C ILE A 291 14.78 -23.15 -8.63
N ILE A 292 13.52 -22.95 -8.21
CA ILE A 292 12.55 -22.14 -8.97
C ILE A 292 12.98 -20.67 -9.00
N LYS A 293 13.52 -20.14 -7.89
CA LYS A 293 14.09 -18.79 -7.80
C LYS A 293 15.29 -18.63 -8.74
N GLN A 294 16.20 -19.60 -8.76
CA GLN A 294 17.35 -19.61 -9.67
C GLN A 294 16.95 -19.77 -11.13
N ASP A 295 15.98 -20.63 -11.46
CA ASP A 295 15.49 -20.82 -12.83
C ASP A 295 14.79 -19.55 -13.33
N PHE A 296 14.11 -18.84 -12.42
CA PHE A 296 13.48 -17.57 -12.69
C PHE A 296 14.50 -16.42 -12.84
N GLU A 297 15.54 -16.39 -12.02
CA GLU A 297 16.63 -15.40 -12.10
C GLU A 297 17.51 -15.60 -13.34
N LYS A 298 17.87 -16.85 -13.64
CA LYS A 298 18.71 -17.23 -14.79
C LYS A 298 18.05 -16.84 -16.11
N ARG A 299 16.74 -17.04 -16.25
CA ARG A 299 15.98 -16.71 -17.48
C ARG A 299 15.63 -15.22 -17.62
N ASN A 300 15.77 -14.43 -16.55
CA ASN A 300 15.64 -12.97 -16.61
C ASN A 300 16.96 -12.27 -16.99
N ALA A 301 18.09 -12.98 -16.91
CA ALA A 301 19.42 -12.49 -17.31
C ALA A 301 19.72 -12.69 -18.81
N GLU A 302 18.81 -13.32 -19.56
CA GLU A 302 18.80 -13.46 -21.03
C GLU A 302 17.94 -12.36 -21.70
#